data_AF-A0A523S1U1-F1
#
_entry.id   AF-A0A523S1U1-F1
#
_cell.length_a   1.000
_cell.length_b   1.000
_cell.length_c   1.000
_cell.angle_alpha   90.00
_cell.angle_beta   90.00
_cell.angle_gamma   90.00
#
_symmetry.space_group_name_H-M   'P 1'
#
loop_
_entity.id
_entity.type
_entity.pdbx_description
1 polymer ?
#
loop_
_entity_poly.entity_id
_entity_poly.type
_entity_poly.pdbx_seq_one_letter_code
_entity_poly.pdbx_strand_id
1 'polypeptide(L)'
;MLLEVKNLSVEYITSEGRGYAVENASFKIEEGQIVGLVGESSSGKSTLGWSIIRLLPSNARIRSGDILLKGRDIIKMSERTLNETIRGKEISVIVQDPQNALNPVFTIHTQINDILSLYRKKTRKTKLPLLELFRSADTERKKEAVSLLTKVGIADARRRIDEYP
;
A
#
# COMPACT_ATOMS: atom_id res chain seq x y z
N MET A 1 -14.27 7.63 -14.18
CA MET A 1 -14.46 7.31 -12.75
C MET A 1 -13.39 6.37 -12.26
N LEU A 2 -12.50 6.87 -11.40
CA LEU A 2 -11.38 6.10 -10.85
C LEU A 2 -11.79 5.35 -9.57
N LEU A 3 -12.39 6.05 -8.61
CA LEU A 3 -12.87 5.48 -7.35
C LEU A 3 -14.31 5.92 -7.10
N GLU A 4 -15.16 5.00 -6.66
CA GLU A 4 -16.50 5.30 -6.18
C GLU A 4 -16.75 4.56 -4.88
N VAL A 5 -17.12 5.31 -3.83
CA VAL A 5 -17.51 4.80 -2.52
C VAL A 5 -19.01 5.01 -2.37
N LYS A 6 -19.75 3.95 -2.00
CA LYS A 6 -21.22 3.99 -1.87
C LYS A 6 -21.65 3.51 -0.50
N ASN A 7 -22.37 4.36 0.23
CA ASN A 7 -23.02 4.07 1.50
C ASN A 7 -22.12 3.28 2.47
N LEU A 8 -20.84 3.68 2.51
CA LEU A 8 -19.82 2.98 3.26
C LEU A 8 -19.98 3.28 4.75
N SER A 9 -20.13 2.22 5.54
CA SER A 9 -20.15 2.31 7.00
C SER A 9 -19.09 1.39 7.60
N VAL A 10 -18.26 1.94 8.48
CA VAL A 10 -17.16 1.22 9.15
C VAL A 10 -17.40 1.26 10.65
N GLU A 11 -17.52 0.07 11.24
CA GLU A 11 -17.81 -0.15 12.65
C GLU A 11 -16.54 -0.61 13.38
N TYR A 12 -16.27 -0.03 14.54
CA TYR A 12 -15.29 -0.52 15.50
C TYR A 12 -15.99 -1.30 16.62
N ILE A 13 -15.38 -2.41 17.01
CA ILE A 13 -15.82 -3.25 18.13
C ILE A 13 -14.78 -3.11 19.24
N THR A 14 -15.21 -2.59 20.38
CA THR A 14 -14.37 -2.36 21.56
C THR A 14 -14.99 -3.06 22.77
N SER A 15 -14.26 -3.08 23.89
CA SER A 15 -14.78 -3.57 25.16
C SER A 15 -15.99 -2.77 25.67
N GLU A 16 -16.09 -1.50 25.30
CA GLU A 16 -17.15 -0.58 25.71
C GLU A 16 -18.39 -0.65 24.80
N GLY A 17 -18.30 -1.38 23.68
CA GLY A 17 -19.39 -1.56 22.73
C GLY A 17 -18.97 -1.37 21.29
N ARG A 18 -19.97 -1.10 20.44
CA ARG A 18 -19.78 -0.90 19.00
C ARG A 18 -20.09 0.54 18.62
N GLY A 19 -19.31 1.10 17.72
CA GLY A 19 -19.50 2.47 17.23
C GLY A 19 -19.06 2.62 15.79
N TYR A 20 -19.72 3.51 15.06
CA TYR A 20 -19.33 3.85 13.69
C TYR A 20 -18.26 4.94 13.71
N ALA A 21 -17.15 4.66 13.03
CA ALA A 21 -16.14 5.68 12.73
C ALA A 21 -16.39 6.33 11.35
N VAL A 22 -17.12 5.65 10.48
CA VAL A 22 -17.63 6.18 9.21
C VAL A 22 -19.06 5.66 9.06
N GLU A 23 -20.01 6.53 8.73
CA GLU A 23 -21.41 6.17 8.57
C GLU A 23 -21.96 6.73 7.25
N ASN A 24 -22.44 5.84 6.38
CA ASN A 24 -23.09 6.16 5.10
C ASN A 24 -22.30 7.10 4.17
N ALA A 25 -20.98 6.99 4.14
CA ALA A 25 -20.15 7.82 3.28
C ALA A 25 -20.32 7.44 1.80
N SER A 26 -20.58 8.43 0.95
CA SER A 26 -20.70 8.28 -0.50
C SER A 26 -19.97 9.40 -1.24
N PHE A 27 -19.04 9.06 -2.12
CA PHE A 27 -18.31 10.02 -2.95
C PHE A 27 -17.64 9.35 -4.15
N LYS A 28 -17.16 10.18 -5.09
CA LYS A 28 -16.46 9.76 -6.30
C LYS A 28 -15.17 10.53 -6.45
N ILE A 29 -14.17 9.87 -7.02
CA ILE A 29 -12.91 10.49 -7.46
C ILE A 29 -12.74 10.12 -8.94
N GLU A 30 -12.64 11.13 -9.79
CA GLU A 30 -12.34 10.96 -11.21
C GLU A 30 -10.83 10.83 -11.45
N GLU A 31 -10.47 10.32 -12.61
CA GLU A 31 -9.06 10.20 -13.00
C GLU A 31 -8.42 11.59 -13.12
N GLY A 32 -7.19 11.74 -12.59
CA GLY A 32 -6.48 13.01 -12.56
C GLY A 32 -6.95 14.01 -11.48
N GLN A 33 -7.98 13.69 -10.70
CA GLN A 33 -8.42 14.55 -9.60
C GLN A 33 -7.55 14.40 -8.36
N ILE A 34 -7.30 15.53 -7.70
CA ILE A 34 -6.69 15.61 -6.37
C ILE A 34 -7.81 15.97 -5.39
N VAL A 35 -8.02 15.12 -4.39
CA VAL A 35 -9.08 15.29 -3.39
C VAL A 35 -8.45 15.43 -2.01
N GLY A 36 -8.83 16.49 -1.30
CA GLY A 36 -8.48 16.69 0.11
C GLY A 36 -9.63 16.27 1.02
N LEU A 37 -9.32 15.48 2.04
CA LEU A 37 -10.26 15.12 3.11
C LEU A 37 -9.87 15.86 4.39
N VAL A 38 -10.74 16.75 4.85
CA VAL A 38 -10.51 17.60 6.03
C VAL A 38 -11.53 17.28 7.13
N GLY A 39 -11.16 17.53 8.37
CA GLY A 39 -11.99 17.29 9.56
C GLY A 39 -11.15 17.25 10.83
N GLU A 40 -11.82 17.37 11.97
CA GLU A 40 -11.19 17.36 13.30
C GLU A 40 -10.43 16.06 13.59
N SER A 41 -9.52 16.07 14.56
CA SER A 41 -8.88 14.83 15.01
C SER A 41 -9.95 13.79 15.39
N SER A 42 -9.72 12.53 15.04
CA SER A 42 -10.66 11.41 15.27
C SER A 42 -11.99 11.45 14.49
N SER A 43 -12.16 12.32 13.49
CA SER A 43 -13.36 12.36 12.64
C SER A 43 -13.51 11.21 11.63
N GLY A 44 -12.75 10.11 11.77
CA GLY A 44 -12.83 8.95 10.87
C GLY A 44 -12.04 9.03 9.55
N LYS A 45 -11.25 10.09 9.32
CA LYS A 45 -10.47 10.27 8.07
C LYS A 45 -9.54 9.10 7.76
N SER A 46 -8.74 8.69 8.75
CA SER A 46 -7.81 7.56 8.59
C SER A 46 -8.58 6.26 8.37
N THR A 47 -9.67 6.04 9.11
CA THR A 47 -10.55 4.88 8.93
C THR A 47 -11.10 4.81 7.50
N LEU A 48 -11.53 5.93 6.93
CA LEU A 48 -11.99 5.99 5.55
C LEU A 48 -10.86 5.59 4.58
N GLY A 49 -9.67 6.16 4.71
CA GLY A 49 -8.51 5.78 3.90
C GLY A 49 -8.17 4.28 4.01
N TRP A 50 -8.13 3.75 5.23
CA TRP A 50 -7.83 2.34 5.50
C TRP A 50 -8.89 1.38 4.96
N SER A 51 -10.17 1.79 4.99
CA SER A 51 -11.25 1.00 4.41
C SER A 51 -11.15 0.86 2.90
N ILE A 52 -10.71 1.91 2.19
CA ILE A 52 -10.52 1.91 0.73
C ILE A 52 -9.43 0.92 0.31
N ILE A 53 -8.30 0.87 1.02
CA ILE A 53 -7.23 -0.10 0.72
C ILE A 53 -7.43 -1.46 1.43
N ARG A 54 -8.55 -1.61 2.14
CA ARG A 54 -8.91 -2.84 2.88
C ARG A 54 -7.88 -3.25 3.95
N LEU A 55 -7.26 -2.29 4.62
CA LEU A 55 -6.26 -2.50 5.69
C LEU A 55 -6.78 -2.00 7.05
N LEU A 56 -8.07 -2.20 7.32
CA LEU A 56 -8.65 -1.89 8.64
C LEU A 56 -8.00 -2.75 9.74
N PRO A 57 -7.84 -2.22 10.96
CA PRO A 57 -7.37 -3.00 12.10
C PRO A 57 -8.36 -4.11 12.44
N SER A 58 -7.91 -5.13 13.19
CA SER A 58 -8.71 -6.32 13.52
C SER A 58 -10.00 -6.02 14.29
N ASN A 59 -10.03 -4.91 15.03
CA ASN A 59 -11.21 -4.46 15.76
C ASN A 59 -12.16 -3.59 14.92
N ALA A 60 -11.88 -3.37 13.63
CA ALA A 60 -12.73 -2.61 12.72
C ALA A 60 -13.19 -3.47 11.55
N ARG A 61 -14.41 -3.22 11.06
CA ARG A 61 -14.97 -3.91 9.90
C ARG A 61 -15.84 -2.99 9.06
N ILE A 62 -15.83 -3.22 7.75
CA ILE A 62 -16.83 -2.62 6.85
C ILE A 62 -18.16 -3.34 7.13
N ARG A 63 -19.14 -2.59 7.62
CA ARG A 63 -20.47 -3.11 7.95
C ARG A 63 -21.38 -3.14 6.72
N SER A 64 -21.28 -2.14 5.87
CA SER A 64 -22.08 -1.98 4.65
C SER A 64 -21.39 -1.07 3.64
N GLY A 65 -21.88 -1.10 2.40
CA GLY A 65 -21.42 -0.27 1.29
C GLY A 65 -20.52 -1.02 0.32
N ASP A 66 -20.19 -0.34 -0.77
CA ASP A 66 -19.32 -0.84 -1.85
C ASP A 66 -18.19 0.15 -2.10
N ILE A 67 -17.02 -0.37 -2.50
CA ILE A 67 -15.89 0.43 -2.96
C ILE A 67 -15.50 -0.09 -4.34
N LEU A 68 -15.65 0.76 -5.36
CA LEU A 68 -15.42 0.44 -6.76
C LEU A 68 -14.15 1.15 -7.24
N LEU A 69 -13.11 0.38 -7.58
CA LEU A 69 -11.91 0.89 -8.22
C LEU A 69 -11.93 0.54 -9.70
N LYS A 70 -12.03 1.57 -10.55
CA LYS A 70 -12.21 1.43 -12.01
C LYS A 70 -13.36 0.47 -12.34
N GLY A 71 -14.48 0.60 -11.61
CA GLY A 71 -15.67 -0.24 -11.76
C GLY A 71 -15.60 -1.63 -11.11
N ARG A 72 -14.47 -2.04 -10.53
CA ARG A 72 -14.35 -3.33 -9.84
C ARG A 72 -14.61 -3.17 -8.35
N ASP A 73 -15.50 -3.98 -7.80
CA ASP A 73 -15.74 -4.03 -6.36
C ASP A 73 -14.60 -4.73 -5.63
N ILE A 74 -13.83 -3.94 -4.88
CA ILE A 74 -12.66 -4.44 -4.14
C ILE A 74 -13.02 -5.01 -2.76
N ILE A 75 -14.23 -4.78 -2.25
CA ILE A 75 -14.67 -5.41 -0.98
C ILE A 75 -14.85 -6.90 -1.15
N LYS A 76 -15.40 -7.31 -2.30
CA LYS A 76 -15.69 -8.71 -2.65
C LYS A 76 -14.45 -9.50 -3.08
N MET A 77 -13.30 -8.85 -3.25
CA MET A 77 -12.05 -9.52 -3.63
C MET A 77 -11.43 -10.28 -2.46
N SER A 78 -10.78 -11.40 -2.77
CA SER A 78 -9.96 -12.11 -1.78
C SER A 78 -8.71 -11.30 -1.43
N GLU A 79 -8.17 -11.48 -0.22
CA GLU A 79 -6.91 -10.83 0.20
C GLU A 79 -5.76 -11.12 -0.78
N ARG A 80 -5.71 -12.34 -1.34
CA ARG A 80 -4.73 -12.70 -2.36
C ARG A 80 -4.89 -11.84 -3.62
N THR A 81 -6.12 -11.71 -4.12
CA THR A 81 -6.42 -10.89 -5.30
C THR A 81 -6.08 -9.42 -5.05
N LEU A 82 -6.42 -8.89 -3.87
CA LEU A 82 -6.05 -7.52 -3.48
C LEU A 82 -4.54 -7.31 -3.52
N ASN A 83 -3.76 -8.22 -2.93
CA ASN A 83 -2.30 -8.13 -2.90
C ASN A 83 -1.66 -8.31 -4.29
N GLU A 84 -2.19 -9.20 -5.12
CA GLU A 84 -1.61 -9.49 -6.43
C GLU A 84 -1.97 -8.44 -7.49
N THR A 85 -3.10 -7.73 -7.36
CA THR A 85 -3.65 -6.90 -8.44
C THR A 85 -3.93 -5.45 -8.05
N ILE A 86 -4.25 -5.15 -6.78
CA ILE A 86 -4.70 -3.81 -6.37
C ILE A 86 -3.63 -3.08 -5.55
N ARG A 87 -3.25 -3.62 -4.39
CA ARG A 87 -2.33 -2.97 -3.46
C ARG A 87 -0.94 -2.86 -4.08
N GLY A 88 -0.40 -1.64 -4.10
CA GLY A 88 0.92 -1.33 -4.64
C GLY A 88 1.03 -1.25 -6.17
N LYS A 89 0.00 -1.72 -6.91
CA LYS A 89 -0.07 -1.63 -8.37
C LYS A 89 -1.04 -0.57 -8.87
N GLU A 90 -2.20 -0.47 -8.20
CA GLU A 90 -3.25 0.47 -8.57
C GLU A 90 -3.57 1.45 -7.44
N ILE A 91 -3.41 1.04 -6.17
CA ILE A 91 -3.55 1.90 -5.00
C ILE A 91 -2.35 1.69 -4.08
N SER A 92 -1.71 2.78 -3.66
CA SER A 92 -0.66 2.79 -2.65
C SER A 92 -1.02 3.78 -1.54
N VAL A 93 -0.48 3.55 -0.35
CA VAL A 93 -0.66 4.43 0.81
C VAL A 93 0.69 4.94 1.28
N ILE A 94 0.75 6.23 1.61
CA ILE A 94 1.86 6.83 2.34
C ILE A 94 1.34 7.13 3.74
N VAL A 95 1.95 6.51 4.74
CA VAL A 95 1.53 6.64 6.14
C VAL A 95 2.02 7.96 6.74
N GLN A 96 1.29 8.43 7.76
CA GLN A 96 1.60 9.70 8.42
C GLN A 96 2.98 9.71 9.10
N ASP A 97 3.44 8.55 9.59
CA ASP A 97 4.74 8.38 10.23
C ASP A 97 5.62 7.43 9.40
N PRO A 98 6.44 7.96 8.48
CA PRO A 98 7.29 7.14 7.63
C PRO A 98 8.50 6.57 8.38
N GLN A 99 8.93 7.15 9.51
CA GLN A 99 10.09 6.65 10.25
C GLN A 99 9.78 5.29 10.88
N ASN A 100 8.58 5.16 11.47
CA ASN A 100 8.10 3.89 12.01
C ASN A 100 7.76 2.85 10.93
N ALA A 101 7.70 3.24 9.66
CA ALA A 101 7.45 2.30 8.55
C ALA A 101 8.71 1.55 8.12
N LEU A 102 9.91 2.02 8.49
CA LEU A 102 11.18 1.41 8.14
C LEU A 102 11.74 0.63 9.33
N ASN A 103 12.31 -0.54 9.05
CA ASN A 103 12.99 -1.36 10.03
C ASN A 103 14.48 -0.95 10.10
N PRO A 104 14.97 -0.45 11.26
CA PRO A 104 16.34 0.06 11.39
C PRO A 104 17.41 -1.04 11.35
N VAL A 105 17.01 -2.32 11.41
CA VAL A 105 17.93 -3.47 11.31
C VAL A 105 18.22 -3.84 9.85
N PHE A 106 17.49 -3.26 8.88
CA PHE A 106 17.66 -3.54 7.46
C PHE A 106 18.10 -2.29 6.69
N THR A 107 19.02 -2.48 5.74
CA THR A 107 19.41 -1.40 4.82
C THR A 107 18.23 -0.94 3.97
N ILE A 108 18.32 0.28 3.43
CA ILE A 108 17.34 0.79 2.47
C ILE A 108 17.20 -0.16 1.26
N HIS A 109 18.31 -0.73 0.78
CA HIS A 109 18.34 -1.73 -0.28
C HIS A 109 17.45 -2.93 0.03
N THR A 110 17.65 -3.54 1.21
CA THR A 110 16.92 -4.74 1.64
C THR A 110 15.41 -4.48 1.64
N GLN A 111 15.00 -3.36 2.23
CA GLN A 111 13.58 -3.03 2.38
C GLN A 111 12.91 -2.70 1.04
N ILE A 112 13.59 -1.96 0.15
CA ILE A 112 13.09 -1.71 -1.21
C ILE A 112 13.00 -3.03 -2.00
N ASN A 113 14.00 -3.91 -1.87
CA ASN A 113 14.02 -5.20 -2.56
C ASN A 113 12.90 -6.13 -2.11
N ASP A 114 12.57 -6.15 -0.82
CA ASP A 114 11.45 -6.92 -0.30
C ASP A 114 10.15 -6.50 -1.00
N ILE A 115 9.91 -5.19 -1.13
CA ILE A 115 8.77 -4.63 -1.85
C ILE A 115 8.80 -5.01 -3.34
N LEU A 116 9.93 -4.81 -4.02
CA LEU A 116 10.09 -5.15 -5.45
C LEU A 116 9.88 -6.66 -5.72
N SER A 117 10.25 -7.50 -4.75
CA SER A 117 10.10 -8.96 -4.87
C SER A 117 8.63 -9.40 -4.87
N LEU A 118 7.75 -8.66 -4.19
CA LEU A 118 6.31 -8.94 -4.15
C LEU A 118 5.63 -8.71 -5.51
N TYR A 119 6.16 -7.80 -6.34
CA TYR A 119 5.58 -7.47 -7.63
C TYR A 119 6.14 -8.30 -8.80
N ARG A 120 7.30 -8.93 -8.63
CA ARG A 120 7.91 -9.77 -9.68
C ARG A 120 7.33 -11.19 -9.65
N LYS A 121 6.79 -11.63 -10.79
CA LYS A 121 6.47 -13.06 -11.01
C LYS A 121 7.77 -13.87 -10.88
N LYS A 122 7.75 -14.99 -10.16
CA LYS A 122 8.88 -15.95 -10.09
C LYS A 122 9.38 -16.23 -11.50
N THR A 123 10.58 -15.78 -11.82
CA THR A 123 11.20 -15.97 -13.13
C THR A 123 11.35 -17.49 -13.37
N ARG A 124 10.93 -17.95 -14.55
CA ARG A 124 10.99 -19.37 -14.97
C ARG A 124 12.44 -19.87 -15.02
N LYS A 125 12.58 -21.20 -14.84
CA LYS A 125 13.80 -22.04 -14.90
C LYS A 125 14.85 -21.50 -15.89
N THR A 126 15.91 -20.91 -15.35
CA THR A 126 17.15 -20.54 -16.03
C THR A 126 18.19 -21.65 -15.87
N LYS A 127 19.09 -21.82 -16.86
CA LYS A 127 20.18 -22.83 -16.84
C LYS A 127 21.42 -22.40 -16.04
N LEU A 128 21.44 -21.18 -15.49
CA LEU A 128 22.57 -20.70 -14.70
C LEU A 128 22.62 -21.40 -13.33
N PRO A 129 23.83 -21.53 -12.73
CA PRO A 129 23.96 -21.89 -11.32
C PRO A 129 23.15 -20.94 -10.43
N LEU A 130 22.47 -21.47 -9.40
CA LEU A 130 21.63 -20.66 -8.50
C LEU A 130 22.36 -19.43 -7.95
N LEU A 131 23.64 -19.56 -7.60
CA LEU A 131 24.43 -18.47 -7.03
C LEU A 131 24.63 -17.30 -8.01
N GLU A 132 24.84 -17.57 -9.28
CA GLU A 132 24.99 -16.54 -10.32
C GLU A 132 23.65 -15.86 -10.62
N LEU A 133 22.56 -16.62 -10.58
CA LEU A 133 21.19 -16.08 -10.66
C LEU A 133 20.88 -15.14 -9.50
N PHE A 134 21.23 -15.52 -8.27
CA PHE A 134 21.02 -14.67 -7.11
C PHE A 134 21.85 -13.39 -7.19
N ARG A 135 23.14 -13.48 -7.54
CA ARG A 135 24.03 -12.31 -7.67
C ARG A 135 23.61 -11.34 -8.76
N SER A 136 23.26 -11.86 -9.95
CA SER A 136 22.81 -11.03 -11.07
C SER A 136 21.46 -10.37 -10.76
N ALA A 137 20.51 -11.12 -10.19
CA ALA A 137 19.21 -10.58 -9.80
C ALA A 137 19.34 -9.51 -8.72
N ASP A 138 20.21 -9.70 -7.73
CA ASP A 138 20.46 -8.71 -6.67
C ASP A 138 21.10 -7.43 -7.23
N THR A 139 22.08 -7.56 -8.12
CA THR A 139 22.72 -6.42 -8.77
C THR A 139 21.71 -5.58 -9.57
N GLU A 140 20.83 -6.22 -10.34
CA GLU A 140 19.80 -5.52 -11.11
C GLU A 140 18.76 -4.86 -10.20
N ARG A 141 18.36 -5.52 -9.11
CA ARG A 141 17.47 -4.92 -8.10
C ARG A 141 18.08 -3.70 -7.44
N LYS A 142 19.38 -3.76 -7.09
CA LYS A 142 20.10 -2.62 -6.52
C LYS A 142 20.12 -1.42 -7.47
N LYS A 143 20.36 -1.65 -8.77
CA LYS A 143 20.29 -0.58 -9.80
C LYS A 143 18.89 0.02 -9.90
N GLU A 144 17.87 -0.81 -9.89
CA GLU A 144 16.46 -0.38 -9.91
C GLU A 144 16.12 0.46 -8.68
N ALA A 145 16.50 0.01 -7.49
CA ALA A 145 16.28 0.73 -6.24
C ALA A 145 16.99 2.10 -6.22
N VAL A 146 18.24 2.17 -6.68
CA VAL A 146 18.97 3.45 -6.86
C VAL A 146 18.25 4.37 -7.84
N SER A 147 17.72 3.82 -8.94
CA SER A 147 16.94 4.59 -9.92
C SER A 147 15.67 5.18 -9.30
N LEU A 148 14.96 4.40 -8.47
CA LEU A 148 13.76 4.86 -7.76
C LEU A 148 14.08 6.00 -6.78
N LEU A 149 15.13 5.85 -5.95
CA LEU A 149 15.58 6.90 -5.04
C LEU A 149 15.95 8.20 -5.79
N THR A 150 16.64 8.06 -6.92
CA THR A 150 17.03 9.19 -7.77
C THR A 150 15.80 9.91 -8.34
N LYS A 151 14.79 9.16 -8.82
CA LYS A 151 13.55 9.72 -9.39
C LYS A 151 12.75 10.57 -8.41
N VAL A 152 12.80 10.23 -7.11
CA VAL A 152 12.11 10.98 -6.05
C VAL A 152 13.02 12.05 -5.42
N GLY A 153 14.21 12.30 -5.98
CA GLY A 153 15.08 13.40 -5.58
C GLY A 153 15.97 13.13 -4.37
N ILE A 154 16.18 11.86 -3.98
CA ILE A 154 17.11 11.53 -2.90
C ILE A 154 18.56 11.71 -3.38
N ALA A 155 19.28 12.63 -2.75
CA ALA A 155 20.70 12.88 -3.01
C ALA A 155 21.55 11.66 -2.66
N ASP A 156 22.64 11.46 -3.40
CA ASP A 156 23.61 10.36 -3.19
C ASP A 156 22.97 8.97 -3.12
N ALA A 157 21.91 8.73 -3.89
CA ALA A 157 21.14 7.48 -3.89
C ALA A 157 22.01 6.20 -3.94
N ARG A 158 23.12 6.22 -4.69
CA ARG A 158 24.06 5.09 -4.78
C ARG A 158 24.73 4.75 -3.46
N ARG A 159 25.03 5.75 -2.64
CA ARG A 159 25.62 5.56 -1.31
C ARG A 159 24.52 5.21 -0.32
N ARG A 160 23.43 5.98 -0.32
CA ARG A 160 22.33 5.83 0.64
C ARG A 160 21.63 4.48 0.57
N ILE A 161 21.64 3.81 -0.57
CA ILE A 161 20.98 2.50 -0.70
C ILE A 161 21.52 1.46 0.30
N ASP A 162 22.79 1.57 0.70
CA ASP A 162 23.42 0.66 1.67
C ASP A 162 23.37 1.19 3.12
N GLU A 163 22.78 2.37 3.34
CA GLU A 163 22.60 2.95 4.67
C GLU A 163 21.37 2.35 5.37
N TYR A 164 21.36 2.45 6.69
CA TYR A 164 20.21 2.14 7.52
C TYR A 164 19.35 3.42 7.70
N PRO A 165 18.02 3.29 7.82
CA PRO A 165 17.10 4.39 8.06
C PRO A 165 17.45 5.26 9.26
#